data_AF-A0A161US51-F1
#
_entry.id   AF-A0A161US51-F1
#
_cell.length_a   1.000
_cell.length_b   1.000
_cell.length_c   1.000
_cell.angle_alpha   90.00
_cell.angle_beta   90.00
_cell.angle_gamma   90.00
#
_symmetry.space_group_name_H-M   'P 1'
#
loop_
_entity.id
_entity.type
_entity.pdbx_description
1 polymer ?
#
loop_
_entity_poly.entity_id
_entity_poly.type
_entity_poly.pdbx_seq_one_letter_code
_entity_poly.pdbx_strand_id
1 'polypeptide(L)'
;MQLSTHPKDWSWHFWPAVPLYPYGRRRTICAEIVKDTIWTFDQLHGILYTVVPIRMTVVKLAAGGLLVYAPVAPTVECVRLVNELVTKHGDVKYIILPTSSGLEHKVFVGPFARCFPQAQVFVAPHQWSFPVNLPLSWLGFPQKRTQVLPEDSSQSPFADEQVLS
;
A
#
# COMPACT_ATOMS: atom_id res chain seq x y z
N MET A 1 5.30 -0.12 -21.50
CA MET A 1 5.44 1.32 -21.21
C MET A 1 6.81 1.52 -20.60
N GLN A 2 7.77 2.08 -21.35
CA GLN A 2 9.14 2.25 -20.87
C GLN A 2 9.23 3.63 -20.23
N LEU A 3 9.10 3.68 -18.91
CA LEU A 3 9.11 4.93 -18.15
C LEU A 3 10.55 5.36 -17.90
N SER A 4 10.82 6.64 -18.13
CA SER A 4 12.04 7.31 -17.68
C SER A 4 12.16 7.15 -16.16
N THR A 5 13.08 6.31 -15.72
CA THR A 5 13.39 6.14 -14.30
C THR A 5 14.33 7.27 -13.89
N HIS A 6 13.84 8.21 -13.08
CA HIS A 6 14.69 9.24 -12.49
C HIS A 6 15.09 8.82 -11.08
N PRO A 7 16.40 8.63 -10.78
CA PRO A 7 16.84 8.21 -9.44
C PRO A 7 16.40 9.15 -8.30
N LYS A 8 16.06 10.41 -8.61
CA LYS A 8 15.50 11.38 -7.66
C LYS A 8 14.10 11.00 -7.16
N ASP A 9 13.35 10.27 -7.98
CA ASP A 9 11.97 9.86 -7.68
C ASP A 9 11.91 8.72 -6.66
N TRP A 10 13.04 8.10 -6.34
CA TRP A 10 13.17 7.07 -5.30
C TRP A 10 13.22 7.64 -3.88
N SER A 11 13.15 8.97 -3.74
CA SER A 11 13.25 9.65 -2.45
C SER A 11 12.07 9.32 -1.53
N TRP A 12 12.38 8.87 -0.31
CA TRP A 12 11.41 8.60 0.76
C TRP A 12 11.79 9.35 2.04
N HIS A 13 11.35 10.60 2.19
CA HIS A 13 11.82 11.49 3.26
C HIS A 13 11.42 11.06 4.68
N PHE A 14 10.40 10.21 4.83
CA PHE A 14 9.93 9.73 6.13
C PHE A 14 10.68 8.47 6.62
N TRP A 15 11.76 8.08 5.93
CA TRP A 15 12.63 6.97 6.35
C TRP A 15 13.20 7.07 7.78
N PRO A 16 13.41 8.25 8.41
CA PRO A 16 13.91 8.31 9.78
C PRO A 16 12.93 7.75 10.82
N ALA A 17 11.64 7.67 10.52
CA ALA A 17 10.63 7.16 11.45
C ALA A 17 10.85 5.67 11.77
N VAL A 18 11.23 4.87 10.77
CA VAL A 18 11.63 3.47 10.93
C VAL A 18 12.78 3.22 9.93
N PRO A 19 14.04 3.30 10.36
CA PRO A 19 15.21 3.36 9.48
C PRO A 19 15.57 1.98 8.91
N LEU A 20 14.76 1.52 7.97
CA LEU A 20 14.91 0.23 7.31
C LEU A 20 15.61 0.41 5.97
N TYR A 21 16.54 -0.48 5.63
CA TYR A 21 17.19 -0.47 4.31
C TYR A 21 16.10 -0.52 3.19
N PRO A 22 16.26 0.18 2.06
CA PRO A 22 17.36 1.08 1.65
C PRO A 22 17.18 2.54 2.11
N TYR A 23 16.60 2.74 3.29
CA TYR A 23 16.37 4.04 3.93
C TYR A 23 15.52 4.97 3.05
N GLY A 24 16.08 6.13 2.68
CA GLY A 24 15.42 7.15 1.89
C GLY A 24 15.47 6.94 0.38
N ARG A 25 16.06 5.84 -0.14
CA ARG A 25 16.18 5.59 -1.59
C ARG A 25 15.54 4.27 -1.98
N ARG A 26 14.23 4.30 -2.25
CA ARG A 26 13.40 3.12 -2.51
C ARG A 26 12.91 3.12 -3.96
N ARG A 27 13.58 2.31 -4.79
CA ARG A 27 13.12 2.03 -6.16
C ARG A 27 11.91 1.10 -6.10
N THR A 28 10.94 1.37 -6.97
CA THR A 28 9.72 0.58 -7.16
C THR A 28 9.79 -0.16 -8.49
N ILE A 29 9.56 -1.47 -8.45
CA ILE A 29 9.42 -2.30 -9.65
C ILE A 29 7.94 -2.61 -9.82
N CYS A 30 7.33 -2.07 -10.88
CA CYS A 30 5.94 -2.36 -11.23
C CYS A 30 5.88 -3.43 -12.32
N ALA A 31 5.09 -4.47 -12.09
CA ALA A 31 4.83 -5.53 -13.07
C ALA A 31 3.32 -5.78 -13.19
N GLU A 32 2.81 -5.89 -14.41
CA GLU A 32 1.46 -6.39 -14.69
C GLU A 32 1.51 -7.92 -14.68
N ILE A 33 0.76 -8.55 -13.78
CA ILE A 33 0.75 -10.02 -13.61
C ILE A 33 -0.53 -10.67 -14.14
N VAL A 34 -1.62 -9.90 -14.20
CA VAL A 34 -2.85 -10.26 -14.91
C VAL A 34 -3.25 -9.05 -15.75
N LYS A 35 -3.41 -9.28 -17.06
CA LYS A 35 -3.64 -8.23 -18.04
C LYS A 35 -4.81 -7.35 -17.64
N ASP A 36 -4.56 -6.04 -17.60
CA ASP A 36 -5.49 -4.95 -17.28
C ASP A 36 -6.28 -5.15 -15.98
N THR A 37 -5.74 -5.95 -15.05
CA THR A 37 -6.45 -6.38 -13.85
C THR A 37 -5.59 -6.36 -12.58
N ILE A 38 -4.38 -6.91 -12.60
CA ILE A 38 -3.55 -7.05 -11.40
C ILE A 38 -2.11 -6.61 -11.68
N TRP A 39 -1.60 -5.74 -10.81
CA TRP A 39 -0.23 -5.23 -10.85
C TRP A 39 0.46 -5.41 -9.50
N THR A 40 1.74 -5.72 -9.51
CA THR A 40 2.59 -5.80 -8.32
C THR A 40 3.61 -4.67 -8.31
N PHE A 41 3.86 -4.12 -7.14
CA PHE A 41 4.81 -3.04 -6.88
C PHE A 41 5.78 -3.52 -5.81
N ASP A 42 6.99 -3.84 -6.22
CA ASP A 42 8.01 -4.41 -5.34
C ASP A 42 9.04 -3.33 -4.94
N GLN A 43 9.40 -3.29 -3.66
CA GLN A 43 10.49 -2.46 -3.13
C GLN A 43 11.40 -3.31 -2.23
N LEU A 44 12.68 -2.95 -2.12
CA LEU A 44 13.56 -3.60 -1.15
C LEU A 44 13.24 -3.14 0.28
N HIS A 45 13.38 -4.07 1.22
CA HIS A 45 13.17 -3.85 2.63
C HIS A 45 14.18 -4.69 3.41
N GLY A 46 14.96 -4.05 4.27
CA GLY A 46 15.94 -4.78 5.06
C GLY A 46 15.99 -4.35 6.52
N ILE A 47 16.19 -5.35 7.37
CA ILE A 47 16.38 -5.21 8.81
C ILE A 47 17.57 -6.12 9.20
N LEU A 48 18.51 -5.57 9.97
CA LEU A 48 19.74 -6.26 10.36
C LEU A 48 20.51 -6.82 9.15
N TYR A 49 20.65 -8.14 9.06
CA TYR A 49 21.37 -8.88 8.02
C TYR A 49 20.46 -9.45 6.93
N THR A 50 19.17 -9.13 6.94
CA THR A 50 18.18 -9.67 6.00
C THR A 50 17.64 -8.56 5.11
N VAL A 51 17.72 -8.76 3.79
CA VAL A 51 17.12 -7.88 2.78
C VAL A 51 16.17 -8.71 1.93
N VAL A 52 14.90 -8.31 1.90
CA VAL A 52 13.83 -8.98 1.18
C VAL A 52 13.04 -7.99 0.33
N PRO A 53 12.44 -8.43 -0.79
CA PRO A 53 11.41 -7.64 -1.45
C PRO A 53 10.14 -7.61 -0.60
N ILE A 54 9.53 -6.44 -0.48
CA ILE A 54 8.14 -6.27 -0.04
C ILE A 54 7.28 -5.92 -1.23
N ARG A 55 6.05 -6.42 -1.22
CA ARG A 55 5.11 -6.31 -2.34
C ARG A 55 3.84 -5.58 -1.92
N MET A 56 3.49 -4.59 -2.73
CA MET A 56 2.14 -4.04 -2.81
C MET A 56 1.46 -4.60 -4.05
N THR A 57 0.18 -4.94 -3.95
CA THR A 57 -0.63 -5.39 -5.10
C THR A 57 -1.71 -4.36 -5.38
N VAL A 58 -1.92 -4.02 -6.65
CA VAL A 58 -3.02 -3.18 -7.10
C VAL A 58 -3.95 -4.05 -7.95
N VAL A 59 -5.24 -4.03 -7.62
CA VAL A 59 -6.28 -4.82 -8.27
C VAL A 59 -7.33 -3.86 -8.83
N LYS A 60 -7.71 -4.05 -10.10
CA LYS A 60 -8.84 -3.36 -10.71
C LYS A 60 -10.14 -3.92 -10.16
N LEU A 61 -11.07 -3.03 -9.81
CA LEU A 61 -12.39 -3.39 -9.31
C LEU A 61 -13.39 -3.50 -10.47
N ALA A 62 -14.31 -4.46 -10.40
CA ALA A 62 -15.33 -4.67 -11.43
C ALA A 62 -16.23 -3.43 -11.61
N ALA A 63 -16.60 -2.77 -10.51
CA ALA A 63 -17.38 -1.52 -10.50
C ALA A 63 -16.54 -0.25 -10.76
N GLY A 64 -15.31 -0.42 -11.26
CA GLY A 64 -14.36 0.65 -11.52
C GLY A 64 -13.61 1.12 -10.28
N GLY A 65 -12.44 1.71 -10.50
CA GLY A 65 -11.48 2.07 -9.46
C GLY A 65 -10.49 0.95 -9.14
N LEU A 66 -9.65 1.22 -8.14
CA LEU A 66 -8.55 0.36 -7.73
C LEU A 66 -8.62 0.02 -6.25
N LEU A 67 -8.23 -1.21 -5.93
CA LEU A 67 -7.90 -1.67 -4.58
C LEU A 67 -6.39 -1.83 -4.47
N VAL A 68 -5.80 -1.25 -3.42
CA VAL A 68 -4.39 -1.39 -3.08
C VAL A 68 -4.26 -2.30 -1.87
N TYR A 69 -3.43 -3.32 -1.96
CA TYR A 69 -3.17 -4.30 -0.91
C TYR A 69 -1.71 -4.24 -0.48
N ALA A 70 -1.47 -4.21 0.84
CA ALA A 70 -0.15 -4.15 1.48
C ALA A 70 0.76 -3.02 0.94
N PRO A 71 0.43 -1.74 1.18
CA PRO A 71 1.18 -0.61 0.61
C PRO A 71 2.68 -0.62 0.91
N VAL A 72 3.48 -0.28 -0.11
CA VAL A 72 4.92 0.01 0.01
C VAL A 72 5.17 1.51 0.17
N ALA A 73 6.42 1.94 0.34
CA ALA A 73 6.73 3.35 0.55
C ALA A 73 6.25 4.21 -0.64
N PRO A 74 5.45 5.26 -0.40
CA PRO A 74 4.93 6.12 -1.45
C PRO A 74 5.99 7.12 -1.93
N THR A 75 7.05 6.60 -2.56
CA THR A 75 8.01 7.44 -3.29
C THR A 75 7.32 8.12 -4.47
N VAL A 76 7.94 9.18 -5.00
CA VAL A 76 7.41 9.87 -6.20
C VAL A 76 7.21 8.89 -7.35
N GLU A 77 8.15 7.95 -7.54
CA GLU A 77 8.04 6.89 -8.55
C GLU A 77 6.84 5.98 -8.30
N CYS A 78 6.65 5.51 -7.06
CA CYS A 78 5.53 4.64 -6.70
C CYS A 78 4.19 5.33 -6.95
N VAL A 79 4.02 6.55 -6.47
CA VAL A 79 2.77 7.31 -6.61
C VAL A 79 2.48 7.62 -8.08
N ARG A 80 3.49 7.99 -8.88
CA ARG A 80 3.32 8.22 -10.31
C ARG A 80 2.83 6.96 -11.04
N LEU A 81 3.46 5.81 -10.78
CA LEU A 81 3.06 4.53 -11.35
C LEU A 81 1.61 4.14 -10.99
N VAL A 82 1.19 4.37 -9.74
CA VAL A 82 -0.21 4.17 -9.34
C VAL A 82 -1.15 5.14 -10.05
N ASN A 83 -0.76 6.41 -10.22
CA ASN A 83 -1.58 7.39 -10.93
C ASN A 83 -1.78 7.07 -12.42
N GLU A 84 -0.84 6.36 -13.05
CA GLU A 84 -1.02 5.85 -14.41
C GLU A 84 -2.13 4.78 -14.48
N LEU A 85 -2.26 3.96 -13.44
CA LEU A 85 -3.39 3.03 -13.30
C LEU A 85 -4.69 3.77 -13.01
N VAL A 86 -4.65 4.78 -12.13
CA VAL A 86 -5.82 5.61 -11.80
C VAL A 86 -6.40 6.28 -13.04
N THR A 87 -5.53 6.82 -13.90
CA THR A 87 -5.94 7.47 -15.16
C THR A 87 -6.72 6.53 -16.08
N LYS A 88 -6.42 5.22 -16.04
CA LYS A 88 -7.02 4.20 -16.92
C LYS A 88 -8.21 3.47 -16.30
N HIS A 89 -8.20 3.29 -14.99
CA HIS A 89 -9.10 2.35 -14.31
C HIS A 89 -9.96 3.00 -13.23
N GLY A 90 -9.73 4.28 -12.91
CA GLY A 90 -10.44 5.04 -11.88
C GLY A 90 -9.67 5.16 -10.57
N ASP A 91 -10.18 5.97 -9.66
CA ASP A 91 -9.53 6.28 -8.39
C ASP A 91 -9.27 5.06 -7.51
N VAL A 92 -8.27 5.18 -6.63
CA VAL A 92 -8.06 4.22 -5.53
C VAL A 92 -9.24 4.34 -4.56
N LYS A 93 -10.09 3.31 -4.50
CA LYS A 93 -11.24 3.25 -3.60
C LYS A 93 -10.87 2.67 -2.24
N TYR A 94 -10.02 1.65 -2.23
CA TYR A 94 -9.70 0.87 -1.04
C TYR A 94 -8.19 0.68 -0.89
N ILE A 95 -7.71 0.82 0.35
CA ILE A 95 -6.33 0.50 0.75
C ILE A 95 -6.41 -0.49 1.89
N ILE A 96 -5.86 -1.69 1.71
CA ILE A 96 -5.90 -2.78 2.68
C ILE A 96 -4.51 -2.97 3.27
N LEU A 97 -4.40 -2.87 4.59
CA LEU A 97 -3.27 -3.37 5.36
C LEU A 97 -3.64 -4.75 5.94
N PRO A 98 -3.15 -5.85 5.34
CA PRO A 98 -3.59 -7.20 5.69
C PRO A 98 -2.87 -7.81 6.89
N THR A 99 -1.80 -7.18 7.36
CA THR A 99 -0.93 -7.78 8.38
C THR A 99 -1.19 -7.20 9.76
N SER A 100 -1.23 -8.09 10.74
CA SER A 100 -1.13 -7.78 12.17
C SER A 100 0.34 -7.75 12.65
N SER A 101 1.32 -8.10 11.82
CA SER A 101 2.76 -8.16 12.15
C SER A 101 3.40 -6.79 12.42
N GLY A 102 4.71 -6.76 12.70
CA GLY A 102 5.42 -5.61 13.29
C GLY A 102 5.32 -4.28 12.53
N LEU A 103 5.72 -3.20 13.22
CA LEU A 103 5.61 -1.81 12.75
C LEU A 103 6.29 -1.58 11.39
N GLU A 104 7.35 -2.31 11.11
CA GLU A 104 8.12 -2.31 9.86
C GLU A 104 7.26 -2.59 8.62
N HIS A 105 6.17 -3.36 8.77
CA HIS A 105 5.24 -3.67 7.69
C HIS A 105 4.01 -2.73 7.67
N LYS A 106 3.89 -1.82 8.65
CA LYS A 106 2.77 -0.88 8.80
C LYS A 106 3.16 0.56 8.48
N VAL A 107 4.44 0.89 8.58
CA VAL A 107 4.94 2.28 8.46
C VAL A 107 4.53 3.00 7.17
N PHE A 108 4.26 2.26 6.09
CA PHE A 108 3.94 2.85 4.79
C PHE A 108 2.45 3.16 4.58
N VAL A 109 1.52 2.49 5.26
CA VAL A 109 0.08 2.64 4.94
C VAL A 109 -0.44 4.05 5.23
N GLY A 110 -0.06 4.65 6.36
CA GLY A 110 -0.49 6.00 6.73
C GLY A 110 -0.02 7.03 5.70
N PRO A 111 1.29 7.09 5.39
CA PRO A 111 1.76 7.94 4.32
C PRO A 111 1.19 7.65 2.94
N PHE A 112 1.04 6.39 2.56
CA PHE A 112 0.47 6.03 1.27
C PHE A 112 -0.99 6.50 1.17
N ALA A 113 -1.77 6.32 2.23
CA ALA A 113 -3.15 6.78 2.30
C ALA A 113 -3.26 8.30 2.18
N ARG A 114 -2.25 9.09 2.58
CA ARG A 114 -2.26 10.55 2.38
C ARG A 114 -2.12 10.96 0.91
N CYS A 115 -1.48 10.13 0.08
CA CYS A 115 -1.40 10.35 -1.36
C CYS A 115 -2.75 10.11 -2.07
N PHE A 116 -3.64 9.30 -1.48
CA PHE A 116 -4.95 8.95 -2.02
C PHE A 116 -6.06 9.25 -0.98
N PRO A 117 -6.42 10.54 -0.79
CA PRO A 117 -7.25 10.97 0.33
C PRO A 117 -8.71 10.49 0.27
N GLN A 118 -9.21 10.13 -0.91
CA GLN A 118 -10.57 9.60 -1.11
C GLN A 118 -10.69 8.10 -0.79
N ALA A 119 -9.57 7.38 -0.72
CA ALA A 119 -9.58 5.95 -0.46
C ALA A 119 -9.98 5.64 0.99
N GLN A 120 -10.83 4.65 1.19
CA GLN A 120 -11.06 4.05 2.50
C GLN A 120 -9.90 3.10 2.85
N VAL A 121 -9.46 3.13 4.10
CA VAL A 121 -8.37 2.28 4.61
C VAL A 121 -8.97 1.16 5.45
N PHE A 122 -8.64 -0.08 5.12
CA PHE A 122 -9.05 -1.27 5.84
C PHE A 122 -7.85 -1.97 6.47
N VAL A 123 -8.02 -2.43 7.70
CA VAL A 123 -6.91 -2.94 8.51
C VAL A 123 -7.32 -4.25 9.20
N ALA A 124 -6.49 -5.30 9.14
CA ALA A 124 -6.74 -6.61 9.77
C ALA A 124 -6.91 -6.59 11.31
N PRO A 125 -7.92 -7.22 11.91
CA PRO A 125 -8.18 -7.11 13.34
C PRO A 125 -6.99 -7.52 14.24
N HIS A 126 -6.84 -6.81 15.37
CA HIS A 126 -5.88 -7.05 16.47
C HIS A 126 -4.37 -6.74 16.23
N GLN A 127 -3.71 -6.36 17.34
CA GLN A 127 -2.31 -5.91 17.51
C GLN A 127 -1.73 -5.02 16.40
N TRP A 128 -2.09 -3.74 16.45
CA TRP A 128 -1.50 -2.71 15.60
C TRP A 128 -0.12 -2.25 16.04
N SER A 129 0.12 -2.30 17.34
CA SER A 129 1.42 -2.05 17.95
C SER A 129 1.61 -3.05 19.09
N PHE A 130 2.83 -3.55 19.19
CA PHE A 130 3.27 -4.51 20.19
C PHE A 130 4.59 -3.98 20.79
N PRO A 131 4.80 -4.08 22.11
CA PRO A 131 3.92 -4.71 23.12
C PRO A 131 2.73 -3.84 23.57
N VAL A 132 2.65 -2.58 23.13
CA VAL A 132 1.59 -1.63 23.53
C VAL A 132 0.65 -1.37 22.37
N ASN A 133 -0.66 -1.52 22.58
CA ASN A 133 -1.70 -1.25 21.58
C ASN A 133 -2.01 0.26 21.50
N LEU A 134 -1.19 1.01 20.77
CA LEU A 134 -1.35 2.42 20.49
C LEU A 134 -2.52 2.69 19.52
N PRO A 135 -3.23 3.82 19.66
CA PRO A 135 -4.25 4.25 18.70
C PRO A 135 -3.70 4.33 17.27
N LEU A 136 -4.47 3.86 16.29
CA LEU A 136 -4.10 3.94 14.86
C LEU A 136 -3.80 5.37 14.39
N SER A 137 -4.49 6.37 14.95
CA SER A 137 -4.23 7.78 14.66
C SER A 137 -2.81 8.20 15.05
N TRP A 138 -2.22 7.61 16.10
CA TRP A 138 -0.85 7.88 16.51
C TRP A 138 0.18 7.20 15.60
N LEU A 139 -0.24 6.16 14.88
CA LEU A 139 0.57 5.48 13.86
C LEU A 139 0.41 6.12 12.46
N GLY A 140 -0.26 7.28 12.38
CA GLY A 140 -0.40 8.06 11.16
C GLY A 140 -1.55 7.61 10.24
N PHE A 141 -2.49 6.81 10.74
CA PHE A 141 -3.69 6.42 9.98
C PHE A 141 -4.75 7.52 10.00
N PRO A 142 -5.46 7.74 8.88
CA PRO A 142 -6.50 8.76 8.79
C PRO A 142 -7.80 8.32 9.53
N GLN A 143 -7.96 8.79 10.77
CA GLN A 143 -8.99 8.34 11.71
C GLN A 143 -10.42 8.24 11.15
N LYS A 144 -10.87 9.19 10.32
CA LYS A 144 -12.26 9.21 9.81
C LYS A 144 -12.55 8.18 8.71
N ARG A 145 -11.52 7.57 8.12
CA ARG A 145 -11.63 6.67 6.97
C ARG A 145 -10.80 5.40 7.12
N THR A 146 -10.44 5.04 8.36
CA THR A 146 -9.82 3.76 8.69
C THR A 146 -10.83 2.88 9.38
N GLN A 147 -11.05 1.68 8.82
CA GLN A 147 -12.02 0.68 9.27
C GLN A 147 -11.29 -0.63 9.51
N VAL A 148 -11.79 -1.44 10.45
CA VAL A 148 -11.28 -2.80 10.65
C VAL A 148 -11.93 -3.69 9.58
N LEU A 149 -11.14 -4.60 8.98
CA LEU A 149 -11.69 -5.61 8.08
C LEU A 149 -12.70 -6.48 8.85
N PRO A 150 -13.90 -6.71 8.30
CA PRO A 150 -14.85 -7.63 8.91
C PRO A 150 -14.27 -9.06 8.93
N GLU A 151 -14.60 -9.84 9.95
CA GLU A 151 -14.19 -11.25 10.04
C GLU A 151 -14.79 -12.09 8.89
N ASP A 152 -16.03 -11.78 8.53
CA ASP A 152 -16.68 -12.30 7.33
C ASP A 152 -16.33 -11.42 6.12
N SER A 153 -15.54 -11.96 5.20
CA SER A 153 -15.09 -11.24 4.01
C SER A 153 -16.24 -10.85 3.08
N SER A 154 -17.39 -11.53 3.14
CA SER A 154 -18.58 -11.17 2.37
C SER A 154 -19.18 -9.83 2.81
N GLN A 155 -18.87 -9.37 4.01
CA GLN A 155 -19.34 -8.08 4.54
C GLN A 155 -18.42 -6.92 4.14
N SER A 156 -17.33 -7.18 3.40
CA SER A 156 -16.44 -6.13 2.91
C SER A 156 -17.07 -5.38 1.73
N PRO A 157 -16.86 -4.06 1.58
CA PRO A 157 -17.47 -3.29 0.50
C PRO A 157 -16.91 -3.62 -0.90
N PHE A 158 -15.96 -4.54 -0.98
CA PHE A 158 -15.34 -5.06 -2.20
C PHE A 158 -15.53 -6.57 -2.37
N ALA A 159 -16.42 -7.20 -1.58
CA ALA A 159 -16.66 -8.65 -1.63
C ALA A 159 -17.13 -9.15 -3.01
N ASP A 160 -17.98 -8.36 -3.67
CA ASP A 160 -18.58 -8.69 -4.96
C ASP A 160 -17.74 -8.19 -6.15
N GLU A 161 -16.59 -7.58 -5.91
CA GLU A 161 -15.77 -6.97 -6.97
C GLU A 161 -14.76 -7.97 -7.60
N GLN A 162 -15.15 -9.25 -7.68
CA GLN A 162 -14.32 -10.31 -8.25
C GLN A 162 -14.14 -10.10 -9.77
N VAL A 163 -12.89 -10.00 -10.22
CA VAL A 163 -12.54 -10.07 -11.64
C VAL A 163 -12.17 -11.52 -11.97
N LEU A 164 -13.18 -12.37 -12.08
CA LEU A 164 -13.03 -13.69 -12.68
C LEU A 164 -13.97 -13.78 -13.88
N SER A 165 -13.38 -13.70 -15.08
CA SER A 165 -13.98 -14.11 -16.35
C SER A 165 -12.95 -14.91 -17.13
#